data_AF-A0A6N3C6B9-F1
#
_entry.id   AF-A0A6N3C6B9-F1
#
_cell.length_a   1.000
_cell.length_b   1.000
_cell.length_c   1.000
_cell.angle_alpha   90.00
_cell.angle_beta   90.00
_cell.angle_gamma   90.00
#
_symmetry.space_group_name_H-M   'P 1'
#
loop_
_entity.id
_entity.type
_entity.pdbx_description
1 polymer ?
#
loop_
_entity_poly.entity_id
_entity_poly.type
_entity_poly.pdbx_seq_one_letter_code
_entity_poly.pdbx_strand_id
1 'polypeptide(L)'
;MLNKEECKRALENMHSQVDIETQWYSYDILKKLIDDHFELKEKYSKILDDVHDYRYETHCMKMTMRNLCEHFGVKSEKELQNIYLNKPYKFEELKPNMWVWDNVAKECLYVIKFFAAPFTGAKYFSYLGIYKNLEEIKKLDIKFEENRFFPVQCANLIKMGVKEDGTQKSTDD
;
A
#
# COMPACT_ATOMS: atom_id res chain seq x y z
N MET A 1 -34.33 21.65 6.84
CA MET A 1 -33.26 21.66 7.87
C MET A 1 -32.73 23.08 7.90
N LEU A 2 -32.63 23.73 9.07
CA LEU A 2 -32.18 25.12 9.16
C LEU A 2 -30.75 25.26 8.62
N ASN A 3 -30.48 26.33 7.87
CA ASN A 3 -29.13 26.65 7.42
C ASN A 3 -28.40 27.54 8.44
N LYS A 4 -27.06 27.59 8.35
CA LYS A 4 -26.22 28.30 9.32
C LYS A 4 -26.63 29.76 9.49
N GLU A 5 -27.04 30.41 8.41
CA GLU A 5 -27.32 31.84 8.41
C GLU A 5 -28.71 32.16 8.95
N GLU A 6 -29.67 31.24 8.80
CA GLU A 6 -30.95 31.29 9.51
C GLU A 6 -30.76 31.19 11.02
N CYS A 7 -29.92 30.26 11.48
CA CYS A 7 -29.62 30.10 12.91
C CYS A 7 -28.94 31.33 13.50
N LYS A 8 -27.93 31.89 12.81
CA LYS A 8 -27.27 33.13 13.26
C LYS A 8 -28.25 34.29 13.28
N ARG A 9 -29.06 34.48 12.24
CA ARG A 9 -30.06 35.56 12.17
C ARG A 9 -31.08 35.47 13.31
N ALA A 10 -31.53 34.26 13.63
CA ALA A 10 -32.42 34.05 14.77
C ALA A 10 -31.73 34.43 16.10
N LEU A 11 -30.47 34.07 16.27
CA LEU A 11 -29.68 34.43 17.47
C LEU A 11 -29.48 35.95 17.60
N GLU A 12 -29.15 36.66 16.50
CA GLU A 12 -29.03 38.12 16.49
C GLU A 12 -30.35 38.81 16.86
N ASN A 13 -31.47 38.34 16.30
CA ASN A 13 -32.78 38.88 16.62
C ASN A 13 -33.13 38.71 18.11
N MET A 14 -32.78 37.57 18.71
CA MET A 14 -32.97 37.33 20.15
C MET A 14 -32.09 38.26 21.00
N HIS A 15 -30.86 38.51 20.56
CA HIS A 15 -29.94 39.40 21.29
C HIS A 15 -30.42 40.87 21.26
N SER A 16 -30.98 41.33 20.14
CA SER A 16 -31.44 42.72 19.96
C SER A 16 -32.59 43.16 20.88
N GLN A 17 -33.22 42.24 21.61
CA GLN A 17 -34.47 42.48 22.34
C GLN A 17 -34.32 42.63 23.87
N VAL A 18 -33.11 42.51 24.43
CA VAL A 18 -32.93 42.48 25.90
C VAL A 18 -31.58 43.07 26.33
N ASP A 19 -31.54 43.80 27.45
CA ASP A 19 -30.40 44.52 28.00
C ASP A 19 -30.03 43.95 29.39
N ILE A 20 -29.10 42.99 29.47
CA ILE A 20 -28.40 42.52 30.70
C ILE A 20 -27.11 41.76 30.31
N GLU A 21 -26.03 42.03 31.04
CA GLU A 21 -24.67 41.46 30.91
C GLU A 21 -24.62 39.90 30.89
N THR A 22 -25.50 39.22 31.64
CA THR A 22 -25.65 37.74 31.65
C THR A 22 -26.08 37.15 30.29
N GLN A 23 -26.69 37.95 29.41
CA GLN A 23 -27.08 37.49 28.08
C GLN A 23 -25.91 37.42 27.11
N TRP A 24 -24.85 38.20 27.33
CA TRP A 24 -23.67 38.19 26.47
C TRP A 24 -22.98 36.82 26.51
N TYR A 25 -22.83 36.27 27.72
CA TYR A 25 -22.28 34.92 27.92
C TYR A 25 -23.13 33.83 27.25
N SER A 26 -24.46 33.95 27.36
CA SER A 26 -25.38 32.98 26.74
C SER A 26 -25.37 33.06 25.21
N TYR A 27 -25.32 34.28 24.67
CA TYR A 27 -25.19 34.53 23.23
C TYR A 27 -23.88 33.94 22.69
N ASP A 28 -22.75 34.18 23.36
CA ASP A 28 -21.44 33.66 22.95
C ASP A 28 -21.40 32.12 22.95
N ILE A 29 -21.99 31.48 23.95
CA ILE A 29 -22.12 30.01 23.97
C ILE A 29 -22.97 29.51 22.81
N LEU A 30 -24.15 30.09 22.59
CA LEU A 30 -25.04 29.66 21.53
C LEU A 30 -24.42 29.87 20.14
N LYS A 31 -23.67 30.95 19.96
CA LYS A 31 -22.91 31.21 18.72
C LYS A 31 -21.87 30.13 18.47
N LYS A 32 -21.07 29.77 19.48
CA LYS A 32 -20.11 28.67 19.40
C LYS A 32 -20.78 27.34 19.09
N LEU A 33 -21.89 27.02 19.75
CA LEU A 33 -22.64 25.78 19.49
C LEU A 33 -23.20 25.72 18.05
N ILE A 34 -23.67 26.85 17.51
CA ILE A 34 -24.09 26.93 16.10
C ILE A 34 -22.89 26.65 15.19
N ASP A 35 -21.76 27.33 15.42
CA ASP A 35 -20.57 27.14 14.61
C ASP A 35 -20.06 25.68 14.66
N ASP A 36 -19.92 25.11 15.86
CA ASP A 36 -19.50 23.73 16.09
C ASP A 36 -20.44 22.72 15.42
N HIS A 37 -21.77 22.93 15.50
CA HIS A 37 -22.74 22.05 14.87
C HIS A 37 -22.55 21.97 13.36
N PHE A 38 -22.41 23.13 12.69
CA PHE A 38 -22.27 23.16 11.24
C PHE A 38 -20.89 22.69 10.79
N GLU A 39 -19.83 22.96 11.56
CA GLU A 39 -18.50 22.38 11.29
C GLU A 39 -18.52 20.86 11.41
N LEU A 40 -19.15 20.32 12.46
CA LEU A 40 -19.30 18.88 12.64
C LEU A 40 -20.11 18.24 11.53
N LYS A 41 -21.19 18.90 11.09
CA LYS A 41 -22.03 18.44 9.97
C LYS A 41 -21.24 18.37 8.67
N GLU A 42 -20.41 19.37 8.38
CA GLU A 42 -19.55 19.38 7.20
C GLU A 42 -18.50 18.25 7.28
N LYS A 43 -17.84 18.10 8.43
CA LYS A 43 -16.88 17.00 8.67
C LYS A 43 -17.54 15.63 8.48
N TYR A 44 -18.75 15.44 9.01
CA TYR A 44 -19.49 14.18 8.87
C TYR A 44 -19.84 13.88 7.41
N SER A 45 -20.26 14.89 6.64
CA SER A 45 -20.54 14.74 5.21
C SER A 45 -19.31 14.27 4.44
N LYS A 46 -18.14 14.91 4.68
CA LYS A 46 -16.88 14.52 4.02
C LYS A 46 -16.49 13.09 4.35
N ILE A 47 -16.56 12.70 5.62
CA ILE A 47 -16.26 11.32 6.05
C ILE A 47 -17.22 10.33 5.37
N LEU A 48 -18.49 10.68 5.22
CA LEU A 48 -19.46 9.81 4.56
C LEU A 48 -19.11 9.61 3.08
N ASP A 49 -18.76 10.68 2.38
CA ASP A 49 -18.31 10.64 0.98
C ASP A 49 -17.04 9.77 0.86
N ASP A 50 -16.04 9.99 1.71
CA ASP A 50 -14.80 9.20 1.73
C ASP A 50 -15.08 7.69 1.98
N VAL A 51 -16.02 7.37 2.87
CA VAL A 51 -16.43 5.98 3.14
C VAL A 51 -17.12 5.36 1.93
N HIS A 52 -17.92 6.13 1.19
CA HIS A 52 -18.56 5.65 -0.03
C HIS A 52 -17.55 5.38 -1.14
N ASP A 53 -16.59 6.30 -1.34
CA ASP A 53 -15.52 6.14 -2.32
C ASP A 53 -14.65 4.91 -1.99
N TYR A 54 -14.22 4.77 -0.73
CA TYR A 54 -13.44 3.61 -0.29
C TYR A 54 -14.18 2.28 -0.52
N ARG A 55 -15.50 2.24 -0.25
CA ARG A 55 -16.33 1.05 -0.50
C ARG A 55 -16.42 0.73 -1.99
N TYR A 56 -16.57 1.75 -2.83
CA TYR A 56 -16.62 1.60 -4.27
C TYR A 56 -15.29 1.05 -4.81
N GLU A 57 -14.17 1.66 -4.45
CA GLU A 57 -12.83 1.21 -4.85
C GLU A 57 -12.57 -0.24 -4.42
N THR A 58 -12.89 -0.58 -3.16
CA THR A 58 -12.78 -1.94 -2.62
C THR A 58 -13.60 -2.93 -3.45
N HIS A 59 -14.81 -2.56 -3.87
CA HIS A 59 -15.66 -3.40 -4.70
C HIS A 59 -15.06 -3.61 -6.10
N CYS A 60 -14.58 -2.55 -6.75
CA CYS A 60 -13.90 -2.61 -8.04
C CYS A 60 -12.64 -3.49 -7.99
N MET A 61 -11.83 -3.37 -6.94
CA MET A 61 -10.66 -4.22 -6.74
C MET A 61 -11.05 -5.70 -6.62
N LYS A 62 -12.08 -6.02 -5.82
CA LYS A 62 -12.58 -7.42 -5.68
C LYS A 62 -13.07 -7.99 -7.00
N MET A 63 -13.81 -7.21 -7.78
CA MET A 63 -14.26 -7.61 -9.12
C MET A 63 -13.07 -7.84 -10.07
N THR A 64 -12.05 -6.98 -10.01
CA THR A 64 -10.83 -7.12 -10.81
C THR A 64 -10.09 -8.42 -10.48
N MET A 65 -9.91 -8.70 -9.18
CA MET A 65 -9.28 -9.95 -8.74
C MET A 65 -10.06 -11.18 -9.18
N ARG A 66 -11.39 -11.14 -9.11
CA ARG A 66 -12.25 -12.22 -9.63
C ARG A 66 -12.05 -12.44 -11.13
N ASN A 67 -12.07 -11.38 -11.93
CA ASN A 67 -11.88 -11.47 -13.38
C ASN A 67 -10.50 -12.04 -13.74
N LEU A 68 -9.46 -11.64 -13.00
CA LEU A 68 -8.12 -12.21 -13.15
C LEU A 68 -8.12 -13.71 -12.80
N CYS A 69 -8.72 -14.10 -11.67
CA CYS A 69 -8.85 -15.50 -11.31
C CYS A 69 -9.53 -16.33 -12.41
N GLU A 70 -10.64 -15.83 -12.96
CA GLU A 70 -11.36 -16.48 -14.07
C GLU A 70 -10.50 -16.58 -15.34
N HIS A 71 -9.79 -15.51 -15.72
CA HIS A 71 -8.91 -15.49 -16.89
C HIS A 71 -7.77 -16.53 -16.79
N PHE A 72 -7.17 -16.67 -15.61
CA PHE A 72 -6.08 -17.61 -15.36
C PHE A 72 -6.55 -19.01 -14.95
N GLY A 73 -7.87 -19.24 -14.84
CA GLY A 73 -8.44 -20.54 -14.44
C GLY A 73 -8.14 -20.95 -13.00
N VAL A 74 -7.91 -19.99 -12.10
CA VAL A 74 -7.61 -20.22 -10.69
C VAL A 74 -8.80 -19.91 -9.79
N LYS A 75 -8.87 -20.56 -8.63
CA LYS A 75 -10.02 -20.50 -7.72
C LYS A 75 -9.82 -19.53 -6.55
N SER A 76 -8.61 -19.04 -6.34
CA SER A 76 -8.29 -18.15 -5.23
C SER A 76 -7.24 -17.10 -5.60
N GLU A 77 -7.28 -15.98 -4.88
CA GLU A 77 -6.25 -14.95 -4.99
C GLU A 77 -4.86 -15.50 -4.65
N LYS A 78 -4.75 -16.46 -3.73
CA LYS A 78 -3.48 -17.10 -3.38
C LYS A 78 -2.89 -17.90 -4.54
N GLU A 79 -3.73 -18.59 -5.31
CA GLU A 79 -3.31 -19.27 -6.54
C GLU A 79 -2.90 -18.26 -7.62
N LEU A 80 -3.67 -17.17 -7.77
CA LEU A 80 -3.32 -16.09 -8.68
C LEU A 80 -1.97 -15.45 -8.32
N GLN A 81 -1.75 -15.16 -7.04
CA GLN A 81 -0.48 -14.68 -6.50
C GLN A 81 0.64 -15.67 -6.79
N ASN A 82 0.43 -16.98 -6.63
CA ASN A 82 1.45 -17.98 -6.96
C ASN A 82 1.86 -17.96 -8.43
N ILE A 83 0.93 -17.73 -9.35
CA ILE A 83 1.22 -17.61 -10.80
C ILE A 83 2.19 -16.46 -11.06
N TYR A 84 1.98 -15.31 -10.42
CA TYR A 84 2.76 -14.10 -10.67
C TYR A 84 3.99 -13.94 -9.78
N LEU A 85 3.96 -14.50 -8.56
CA LEU A 85 4.96 -14.26 -7.53
C LEU A 85 5.81 -15.48 -7.22
N ASN A 86 5.41 -16.71 -7.52
CA ASN A 86 6.16 -17.89 -7.08
C ASN A 86 6.66 -18.77 -8.23
N LYS A 87 6.58 -18.27 -9.46
CA LYS A 87 7.15 -18.96 -10.62
C LYS A 87 8.58 -18.47 -10.87
N PRO A 88 9.60 -19.35 -10.81
CA PRO A 88 10.95 -18.97 -11.19
C PRO A 88 11.01 -18.68 -12.68
N TYR A 89 11.87 -17.73 -13.07
CA TYR A 89 12.14 -17.41 -14.45
C TYR A 89 12.94 -18.52 -15.12
N LYS A 90 12.53 -18.86 -16.34
CA LYS A 90 13.39 -19.52 -17.32
C LYS A 90 14.37 -18.51 -17.90
N PHE A 91 15.50 -18.99 -18.42
CA PHE A 91 16.51 -18.09 -19.00
C PHE A 91 15.95 -17.23 -20.14
N GLU A 92 15.06 -17.80 -20.96
CA GLU A 92 14.44 -17.12 -22.11
C GLU A 92 13.46 -16.01 -21.69
N GLU A 93 12.96 -16.04 -20.46
CA GLU A 93 12.06 -15.03 -19.90
C GLU A 93 12.86 -13.84 -19.32
N LEU A 94 14.15 -14.02 -19.03
CA LEU A 94 15.02 -12.96 -18.51
C LEU A 94 15.42 -11.98 -19.62
N LYS A 95 15.42 -10.68 -19.29
CA LYS A 95 15.71 -9.58 -20.22
C LYS A 95 16.60 -8.52 -19.56
N PRO A 96 17.40 -7.76 -20.35
CA PRO A 96 18.17 -6.65 -19.79
C PRO A 96 17.24 -5.62 -19.16
N ASN A 97 17.75 -4.89 -18.17
CA ASN A 97 17.06 -3.82 -17.45
C ASN A 97 15.89 -4.29 -16.56
N MET A 98 15.88 -5.55 -16.13
CA MET A 98 14.90 -6.07 -15.16
C MET A 98 15.54 -6.34 -13.79
N TRP A 99 14.74 -6.21 -12.74
CA TRP A 99 15.10 -6.70 -11.41
C TRP A 99 14.61 -8.13 -11.21
N VAL A 100 15.47 -8.97 -10.64
CA VAL A 100 15.14 -10.35 -10.24
C VAL A 100 15.46 -10.56 -8.78
N TRP A 101 14.71 -11.45 -8.13
CA TRP A 101 15.03 -11.96 -6.81
C TRP A 101 15.89 -13.22 -6.96
N ASP A 102 17.08 -13.22 -6.37
CA ASP A 102 17.90 -14.42 -6.23
C ASP A 102 17.48 -15.17 -4.95
N ASN A 103 16.82 -16.31 -5.11
CA ASN A 103 16.32 -17.07 -3.98
C ASN A 103 17.41 -17.78 -3.18
N VAL A 104 18.61 -17.95 -3.74
CA VAL A 104 19.77 -18.56 -3.07
C VAL A 104 20.52 -17.50 -2.27
N ALA A 105 20.88 -16.38 -2.91
CA ALA A 105 21.61 -15.29 -2.26
C ALA A 105 20.72 -14.43 -1.34
N LYS A 106 19.39 -14.51 -1.52
CA LYS A 106 18.39 -13.66 -0.83
C LYS A 106 18.59 -12.17 -1.10
N GLU A 107 18.88 -11.82 -2.35
CA GLU A 107 19.16 -10.45 -2.80
C GLU A 107 18.42 -10.10 -4.10
N CYS A 108 18.15 -8.81 -4.29
CA CYS A 108 17.63 -8.27 -5.55
C CYS A 108 18.79 -7.97 -6.50
N LEU A 109 18.76 -8.50 -7.71
CA LEU A 109 19.78 -8.31 -8.73
C LEU A 109 19.21 -7.55 -9.92
N TYR A 110 19.92 -6.52 -10.40
CA TYR A 110 19.54 -5.82 -11.63
C TYR A 110 20.28 -6.38 -12.83
N VAL A 111 19.55 -6.96 -13.79
CA VAL A 111 20.13 -7.66 -14.94
C VAL A 111 20.58 -6.68 -16.02
N ILE A 112 21.83 -6.80 -16.46
CA ILE A 112 22.45 -5.89 -17.43
C ILE A 112 22.59 -6.52 -18.82
N LYS A 113 23.14 -7.73 -18.91
CA LYS A 113 23.44 -8.38 -20.19
C LYS A 113 23.50 -9.90 -20.02
N PHE A 114 23.31 -10.62 -21.11
CA PHE A 114 23.39 -12.08 -21.17
C PHE A 114 24.55 -12.51 -22.05
N PHE A 115 25.10 -13.69 -21.77
CA PHE A 115 26.11 -14.31 -22.61
C PHE A 115 26.15 -15.82 -22.36
N ALA A 116 26.74 -16.56 -23.30
CA ALA A 116 27.01 -17.98 -23.15
C ALA A 116 28.52 -18.20 -23.06
N ALA A 117 28.95 -19.13 -22.20
CA ALA A 117 30.34 -19.51 -22.11
C ALA A 117 30.78 -20.24 -23.40
N PRO A 118 31.88 -19.84 -24.07
CA PRO A 118 32.25 -20.33 -25.40
C PRO A 118 32.41 -21.85 -25.51
N PHE A 119 32.88 -22.51 -24.44
CA PHE A 119 33.26 -23.93 -24.47
C PHE A 119 32.22 -24.86 -23.88
N THR A 120 31.35 -24.36 -22.99
CA THR A 120 30.37 -25.19 -22.27
C THR A 120 28.94 -24.91 -22.68
N GLY A 121 28.69 -23.82 -23.43
CA GLY A 121 27.33 -23.36 -23.74
C GLY A 121 26.53 -22.91 -22.51
N ALA A 122 27.17 -22.87 -21.33
CA ALA A 122 26.51 -22.47 -20.10
C ALA A 122 26.05 -21.01 -20.19
N LYS A 123 24.82 -20.77 -19.77
CA LYS A 123 24.14 -19.48 -19.84
C LYS A 123 24.48 -18.63 -18.62
N TYR A 124 24.83 -17.37 -18.84
CA TYR A 124 25.18 -16.40 -17.80
C TYR A 124 24.46 -15.07 -18.03
N PHE A 125 24.36 -14.28 -16.97
CA PHE A 125 24.06 -12.87 -17.07
C PHE A 125 24.93 -12.04 -16.13
N SER A 126 25.20 -10.79 -16.53
CA SER A 126 25.79 -9.79 -15.65
C SER A 126 24.69 -9.08 -14.88
N TYR A 127 24.96 -8.73 -13.62
CA TYR A 127 24.06 -7.96 -12.78
C TYR A 127 24.77 -6.85 -12.02
N LEU A 128 24.01 -5.84 -11.58
CA LEU A 128 24.44 -4.89 -10.56
C LEU A 128 23.97 -5.40 -9.20
N GLY A 129 24.92 -5.72 -8.33
CA GLY A 129 24.65 -6.05 -6.92
C GLY A 129 24.75 -4.78 -6.06
N ILE A 130 23.74 -4.53 -5.23
CA ILE A 130 23.79 -3.49 -4.19
C ILE A 130 24.30 -4.17 -2.93
N TYR A 131 25.52 -3.85 -2.51
CA TYR A 131 26.14 -4.52 -1.38
C TYR A 131 25.77 -3.87 -0.04
N LYS A 132 26.04 -2.57 0.10
CA LYS A 132 25.86 -1.82 1.36
C LYS A 132 25.09 -0.50 1.18
N ASN A 133 25.32 0.20 0.08
CA ASN A 133 24.63 1.44 -0.31
C ASN A 133 24.68 1.60 -1.84
N LEU A 134 24.06 2.66 -2.36
CA LEU A 134 24.02 2.95 -3.80
C LEU A 134 25.39 3.33 -4.41
N GLU A 135 26.41 3.58 -3.58
CA GLU A 135 27.76 3.97 -4.03
C GLU A 135 28.65 2.75 -4.27
N GLU A 136 28.40 1.63 -3.58
CA GLU A 136 29.14 0.37 -3.73
C GLU A 136 28.44 -0.61 -4.70
N ILE A 137 28.09 -0.14 -5.90
CA ILE A 137 27.53 -0.99 -6.94
C ILE A 137 28.65 -1.74 -7.66
N LYS A 138 28.59 -3.09 -7.62
CA LYS A 138 29.50 -3.94 -8.39
C LYS A 138 28.78 -4.63 -9.54
N LYS A 139 29.43 -4.63 -10.69
CA LYS A 139 29.04 -5.46 -11.84
C LYS A 139 29.69 -6.83 -11.71
N LEU A 140 28.86 -7.85 -11.60
CA LEU A 140 29.28 -9.24 -11.44
C LEU A 140 28.58 -10.12 -12.47
N ASP A 141 29.16 -11.28 -12.76
CA ASP A 141 28.60 -12.28 -13.65
C ASP A 141 28.13 -13.49 -12.85
N ILE A 142 26.97 -14.04 -13.21
CA ILE A 142 26.38 -15.19 -12.54
C ILE A 142 25.91 -16.23 -13.55
N LYS A 143 26.14 -17.50 -13.23
CA LYS A 143 25.63 -18.62 -14.02
C LYS A 143 24.12 -18.71 -13.80
N PHE A 144 23.36 -18.87 -14.88
CA PHE A 144 21.94 -19.16 -14.75
C PHE A 144 21.73 -20.57 -14.21
N GLU A 145 20.82 -20.69 -13.26
CA GLU A 145 20.41 -21.94 -12.61
C GLU A 145 18.88 -21.98 -12.61
N GLU A 146 18.32 -23.09 -13.08
CA GLU A 146 16.88 -23.29 -13.08
C GLU A 146 16.34 -23.24 -11.65
N ASN A 147 15.17 -22.64 -11.45
CA ASN A 147 14.53 -22.48 -10.13
C ASN A 147 15.27 -21.57 -9.12
N ARG A 148 16.22 -20.74 -9.56
CA ARG A 148 16.94 -19.80 -8.68
C ARG A 148 16.39 -18.38 -8.69
N PHE A 149 16.05 -17.87 -9.87
CA PHE A 149 15.71 -16.47 -10.07
C PHE A 149 14.20 -16.30 -10.20
N PHE A 150 13.63 -15.38 -9.44
CA PHE A 150 12.20 -15.14 -9.37
C PHE A 150 11.86 -13.67 -9.66
N PRO A 151 10.57 -13.33 -9.88
CA PRO A 151 10.11 -11.94 -9.88
C PRO A 151 10.58 -11.18 -8.64
N VAL A 152 11.01 -9.93 -8.81
CA VAL A 152 11.55 -9.11 -7.69
C VAL A 152 10.53 -8.95 -6.55
N GLN A 153 9.24 -9.02 -6.84
CA GLN A 153 8.14 -8.93 -5.89
C GLN A 153 8.18 -10.04 -4.81
N CYS A 154 8.86 -11.18 -5.05
CA CYS A 154 9.11 -12.21 -4.03
C CYS A 154 9.82 -11.67 -2.80
N ALA A 155 10.68 -10.65 -2.96
CA ALA A 155 11.43 -10.05 -1.87
C ALA A 155 10.51 -9.48 -0.77
N ASN A 156 9.30 -9.03 -1.14
CA ASN A 156 8.34 -8.48 -0.19
C ASN A 156 7.68 -9.55 0.68
N LEU A 157 7.47 -10.76 0.14
CA LEU A 157 6.87 -11.87 0.89
C LEU A 157 7.76 -12.31 2.06
N ILE A 158 9.08 -12.33 1.87
CA ILE A 158 10.04 -12.72 2.92
C ILE A 158 10.09 -11.66 4.03
N LYS A 159 10.06 -10.37 3.69
CA LYS A 159 10.02 -9.29 4.70
C LYS A 159 8.75 -9.33 5.55
N MET A 160 7.62 -9.75 4.98
CA MET A 160 6.35 -9.90 5.70
C MET A 160 6.32 -11.16 6.58
N GLY A 161 7.09 -12.20 6.27
CA GLY A 161 7.20 -13.43 7.06
C GLY A 161 8.09 -13.35 8.31
N VAL A 162 8.71 -12.20 8.62
CA VAL A 162 9.62 -12.01 9.78
C VAL A 162 8.96 -11.25 10.94
N LYS A 163 7.63 -11.16 10.97
CA LYS A 163 6.89 -10.57 12.11
C LYS A 163 5.76 -11.48 12.57
N GLU A 164 6.09 -12.58 13.24
CA GLU A 164 5.21 -13.28 14.18
C GLU A 164 6.04 -14.29 14.97
N ASP A 165 6.87 -13.80 15.89
CA ASP A 165 7.39 -14.58 17.02
C ASP A 165 7.66 -13.64 18.19
N GLY A 166 6.57 -13.06 18.70
CA GLY A 166 6.52 -12.37 19.98
C GLY A 166 5.92 -13.29 21.04
N THR A 167 6.47 -14.49 21.24
CA THR A 167 6.13 -15.29 22.42
C THR A 167 6.92 -14.72 23.60
N GLN A 168 6.33 -13.77 24.32
CA GLN A 168 6.75 -13.45 25.68
C GLN A 168 6.53 -14.69 26.54
N LYS A 169 7.61 -15.43 26.82
CA LYS A 169 7.67 -16.27 28.01
C LYS A 169 7.76 -15.34 29.21
N SER A 170 6.63 -15.16 29.90
CA SER A 170 6.64 -14.77 31.31
C SER A 170 7.30 -15.91 32.09
N THR A 171 8.54 -15.68 32.53
CA THR A 171 9.06 -16.35 33.72
C THR A 171 8.59 -15.52 34.90
N ASP A 172 7.56 -16.02 35.57
CA ASP A 172 7.24 -15.62 36.94
C ASP A 172 8.25 -16.31 37.86
N ASP A 173 9.02 -15.50 38.59
CA ASP A 173 9.67 -15.83 39.86
C ASP A 173 9.01 -14.97 40.95
#